data_AF-A0A7S0W192-F1
#
_entry.id   AF-A0A7S0W192-F1
#
_cell.length_a   1.000
_cell.length_b   1.000
_cell.length_c   1.000
_cell.angle_alpha   90.00
_cell.angle_beta   90.00
_cell.angle_gamma   90.00
#
_symmetry.space_group_name_H-M   'P 1'
#
loop_
_entity.id
_entity.type
_entity.pdbx_description
1 polymer ?
#
loop_
_entity_poly.entity_id
_entity_poly.type
_entity_poly.pdbx_seq_one_letter_code
_entity_poly.pdbx_strand_id
1 'polypeptide(L)'
;GAAATAPPRLWLHECTRIFRDRLTDEPDREWFDKQLKIMVTEFFKKKWEQLVTTDRLIFGDYMVPGADPRLYIEVEDQVKLRKTMEGYLDDYNQVSQQPMKLVMFLDAI
;
A
#
# COMPACT_ATOMS: atom_id res chain seq x y z
N GLY A 1 -13.42 15.57 -4.02
CA GLY A 1 -13.34 15.63 -2.55
C GLY A 1 -12.56 14.42 -2.11
N ALA A 2 -11.46 14.61 -1.39
CA ALA A 2 -10.62 13.50 -0.93
C ALA A 2 -11.48 12.57 -0.06
N ALA A 3 -11.63 11.31 -0.48
CA ALA A 3 -12.29 10.31 0.33
C ALA A 3 -11.56 10.26 1.67
N ALA A 4 -12.28 10.54 2.76
CA ALA A 4 -11.74 10.45 4.10
C ALA A 4 -11.20 9.02 4.28
N THR A 5 -9.89 8.93 4.49
CA THR A 5 -9.15 7.70 4.75
C THR A 5 -9.92 6.87 5.77
N ALA A 6 -10.48 5.71 5.39
CA ALA A 6 -11.24 4.91 6.34
C ALA A 6 -10.26 4.42 7.43
N PRO A 7 -10.39 4.85 8.71
CA PRO A 7 -9.41 4.51 9.75
C PRO A 7 -9.10 3.01 9.87
N PRO A 8 -10.07 2.08 9.68
CA PRO A 8 -9.79 0.65 9.72
C PRO A 8 -8.92 0.14 8.56
N ARG A 9 -9.04 0.72 7.35
CA ARG A 9 -8.24 0.31 6.17
C ARG A 9 -6.78 0.73 6.35
N LEU A 10 -6.58 1.98 6.76
CA LEU A 10 -5.23 2.49 7.07
C LEU A 10 -4.57 1.65 8.18
N TRP A 11 -5.29 1.39 9.27
CA TRP A 11 -4.77 0.55 10.35
C TRP A 11 -4.36 -0.84 9.87
N LEU A 12 -5.19 -1.47 9.03
CA LEU A 12 -4.92 -2.79 8.48
C LEU A 12 -3.65 -2.82 7.60
N HIS A 13 -3.49 -1.81 6.74
CA HIS A 13 -2.29 -1.63 5.94
C HIS A 13 -1.04 -1.51 6.82
N GLU A 14 -1.06 -0.63 7.83
CA GLU A 14 0.10 -0.42 8.70
C GLU A 14 0.45 -1.67 9.52
N CYS A 15 -0.55 -2.38 10.05
CA CYS A 15 -0.28 -3.65 10.73
C CYS A 15 0.39 -4.67 9.81
N THR A 16 0.00 -4.71 8.55
CA THR A 16 0.61 -5.58 7.54
C THR A 16 2.07 -5.18 7.29
N ARG A 17 2.35 -3.90 7.07
CA ARG A 17 3.72 -3.38 6.86
C ARG A 17 4.65 -3.55 8.06
N ILE A 18 4.13 -3.36 9.28
CA ILE A 18 4.94 -3.39 10.50
C ILE A 18 5.24 -4.83 10.94
N PHE A 19 4.24 -5.72 10.85
CA PHE A 19 4.34 -7.06 11.41
C PHE A 19 4.44 -8.15 10.33
N ARG A 20 3.50 -8.18 9.38
CA ARG A 20 3.42 -9.25 8.37
C ARG A 20 4.66 -9.32 7.48
N ASP A 21 5.19 -8.18 7.07
CA ASP A 21 6.38 -8.09 6.21
C ASP A 21 7.65 -8.66 6.87
N ARG A 22 7.65 -8.82 8.21
CA ARG A 22 8.76 -9.42 8.97
C ARG A 22 8.65 -10.95 9.11
N LEU A 23 7.51 -11.53 8.76
CA LEU A 23 7.26 -12.96 8.83
C LEU A 23 7.80 -13.65 7.57
N THR A 24 8.60 -14.70 7.74
CA THR A 24 9.32 -15.37 6.65
C THR A 24 8.68 -16.68 6.21
N ASP A 25 7.87 -17.29 7.06
CA ASP A 25 7.19 -18.56 6.82
C ASP A 25 5.69 -18.35 6.62
N GLU A 26 5.09 -19.23 5.81
CA GLU A 26 3.67 -19.15 5.49
C GLU A 26 2.74 -19.42 6.69
N PRO A 27 3.04 -20.38 7.60
CA PRO A 27 2.22 -20.61 8.79
C PRO A 27 2.04 -19.37 9.67
N ASP A 28 3.13 -18.64 9.95
CA ASP A 28 3.06 -17.42 10.76
C ASP A 28 2.27 -16.31 10.05
N ARG A 29 2.41 -16.19 8.72
CA ARG A 29 1.62 -15.24 7.92
C ARG A 29 0.14 -15.55 7.96
N GLU A 30 -0.25 -16.82 7.80
CA GLU A 30 -1.65 -17.24 7.92
C GLU A 30 -2.21 -17.01 9.32
N TRP A 31 -1.42 -17.28 10.36
CA TRP A 31 -1.81 -17.01 11.74
C TRP A 31 -2.07 -15.51 11.94
N PHE A 32 -1.15 -14.66 11.47
CA PHE A 32 -1.29 -13.21 11.55
C PHE A 32 -2.53 -12.71 10.80
N ASP A 33 -2.77 -13.21 9.58
CA ASP A 33 -3.94 -12.84 8.78
C ASP A 33 -5.26 -13.23 9.48
N LYS A 34 -5.28 -14.36 10.19
CA LYS A 34 -6.42 -14.75 11.04
C LYS A 34 -6.60 -13.80 12.23
N GLN A 35 -5.52 -13.40 12.91
CA GLN A 35 -5.60 -12.43 14.01
C GLN A 35 -6.14 -11.08 13.55
N LEU A 36 -5.68 -10.58 12.40
CA LEU A 36 -6.18 -9.32 11.85
C LEU A 36 -7.69 -9.37 11.56
N LYS A 37 -8.19 -10.48 10.99
CA LYS A 37 -9.63 -10.67 10.73
C LYS A 37 -10.46 -10.64 12.01
N ILE A 38 -9.95 -11.25 13.09
CA ILE A 38 -10.59 -11.23 14.42
C ILE A 38 -10.64 -9.80 14.93
N MET A 39 -9.50 -9.09 14.96
CA MET A 39 -9.41 -7.71 15.43
C MET A 39 -10.34 -6.77 14.66
N VAL A 40 -10.41 -6.91 13.33
CA VAL A 40 -11.32 -6.15 12.48
C VAL A 40 -12.79 -6.32 12.89
N THR A 41 -13.17 -7.57 13.15
CA THR A 41 -14.54 -7.91 13.53
C THR A 41 -14.84 -7.44 14.95
N GLU A 42 -13.92 -7.61 15.89
CA GLU A 42 -14.11 -7.32 17.30
C GLU A 42 -14.12 -5.82 17.60
N PHE A 43 -13.16 -5.06 17.06
CA PHE A 43 -12.98 -3.66 17.42
C PHE A 43 -13.65 -2.70 16.45
N PHE A 44 -13.58 -2.98 15.15
CA PHE A 44 -14.18 -2.10 14.13
C PHE A 44 -15.62 -2.50 13.76
N LYS A 45 -16.10 -3.67 14.20
CA LYS A 45 -17.44 -4.21 13.87
C LYS A 45 -17.69 -4.25 12.35
N LYS A 46 -16.62 -4.48 11.57
CA LYS A 46 -16.64 -4.62 10.11
C LYS A 46 -16.29 -6.04 9.72
N LYS A 47 -16.74 -6.47 8.55
CA LYS A 47 -16.26 -7.72 7.94
C LYS A 47 -15.00 -7.45 7.13
N TRP A 48 -14.13 -8.46 7.01
CA TRP A 48 -12.90 -8.35 6.22
C TRP A 48 -13.17 -7.92 4.78
N GLU A 49 -14.19 -8.51 4.15
CA GLU A 49 -14.57 -8.26 2.76
C GLU A 49 -15.09 -6.85 2.52
N GLN A 50 -15.50 -6.14 3.59
CA GLN A 50 -15.88 -4.73 3.51
C GLN A 50 -14.66 -3.80 3.53
N LEU A 51 -13.53 -4.26 4.08
CA LEU A 51 -12.31 -3.47 4.22
C LEU A 51 -11.25 -3.83 3.18
N VAL A 52 -11.28 -5.03 2.63
CA VAL A 52 -10.36 -5.49 1.59
C VAL A 52 -11.19 -5.91 0.39
N THR A 53 -11.41 -4.93 -0.49
CA THR A 53 -12.25 -5.07 -1.70
C THR A 53 -11.42 -5.32 -2.95
N THR A 54 -10.12 -5.06 -2.88
CA THR A 54 -9.11 -5.26 -3.92
C THR A 54 -8.04 -6.20 -3.39
N ASP A 55 -7.36 -6.90 -4.31
CA ASP A 55 -6.30 -7.85 -3.95
C ASP A 55 -5.15 -7.20 -3.16
N ARG A 56 -4.99 -5.88 -3.26
CA ARG A 56 -4.01 -5.10 -2.48
C ARG A 56 -4.62 -3.82 -1.95
N LEU A 57 -4.36 -3.58 -0.68
CA LEU A 57 -4.64 -2.34 0.01
C LEU A 57 -3.32 -1.61 0.16
N ILE A 58 -3.18 -0.43 -0.47
CA ILE A 58 -1.93 0.32 -0.50
C ILE A 58 -2.20 1.74 -0.06
N PHE A 59 -1.35 2.26 0.82
CA PHE A 59 -1.34 3.66 1.21
C PHE A 59 0.02 4.29 0.94
N GLY A 60 0.02 5.54 0.50
CA GLY A 60 1.23 6.25 0.12
C GLY A 60 0.99 7.74 -0.08
N ASP A 61 2.08 8.51 -0.13
CA ASP A 61 2.08 9.97 -0.32
C ASP A 61 2.58 10.40 -1.71
N TYR A 62 2.84 9.43 -2.58
CA TYR A 62 3.56 9.61 -3.84
C TYR A 62 2.65 9.83 -5.06
N MET A 63 1.32 9.81 -4.88
CA MET A 63 0.34 9.86 -5.99
C MET A 63 0.23 11.23 -6.69
N VAL A 64 0.77 12.29 -6.09
CA VAL A 64 0.76 13.64 -6.65
C VAL A 64 2.20 14.17 -6.70
N PRO A 65 2.85 14.11 -7.88
CA PRO A 65 4.19 14.66 -8.06
C PRO A 65 4.25 16.14 -7.68
N GLY A 66 5.26 16.52 -6.90
CA GLY A 66 5.47 17.91 -6.49
C GLY A 66 4.48 18.46 -5.45
N ALA A 67 3.66 17.61 -4.83
CA ALA A 67 2.74 18.05 -3.77
C ALA A 67 3.49 18.56 -2.52
N ASP A 68 3.04 19.71 -2.01
CA ASP A 68 3.45 20.26 -0.71
C ASP A 68 2.21 20.84 0.00
N PRO A 69 1.73 20.22 1.10
CA PRO A 69 2.28 19.02 1.74
C PRO A 69 1.95 17.74 0.97
N ARG A 70 2.82 16.72 1.07
CA ARG A 70 2.51 15.37 0.60
C ARG A 70 1.48 14.72 1.53
N LEU A 71 0.40 14.21 0.96
CA LEU A 71 -0.71 13.62 1.71
C LEU A 71 -0.64 12.10 1.62
N TYR A 72 -0.48 11.45 2.78
CA TYR A 72 -0.52 10.00 2.90
C TYR A 72 -1.97 9.50 2.77
N ILE A 73 -2.32 8.90 1.64
CA ILE A 73 -3.68 8.52 1.29
C ILE A 73 -3.76 7.14 0.68
N GLU A 74 -4.97 6.60 0.60
CA GLU A 74 -5.23 5.33 -0.07
C GLU A 74 -4.98 5.43 -1.57
N VAL A 75 -4.35 4.40 -2.14
CA VAL A 75 -4.14 4.27 -3.57
C VAL A 75 -5.25 3.44 -4.20
N GLU A 76 -6.25 4.14 -4.73
CA GLU A 76 -7.42 3.50 -5.39
C GLU A 76 -7.12 3.04 -6.82
N ASP A 77 -6.24 3.76 -7.53
CA ASP A 77 -5.91 3.48 -8.94
C ASP A 77 -4.47 2.94 -9.08
N GLN A 78 -4.38 1.62 -9.19
CA GLN A 78 -3.13 0.87 -9.35
C GLN A 78 -2.46 1.10 -10.72
N VAL A 79 -3.23 1.45 -11.75
CA VAL A 79 -2.69 1.80 -13.07
C VAL A 79 -2.03 3.16 -13.02
N LYS A 80 -2.67 4.12 -12.37
CA LYS A 80 -2.10 5.45 -12.12
C LYS A 80 -0.85 5.35 -11.25
N LEU A 81 -0.88 4.54 -10.19
CA LEU A 81 0.26 4.27 -9.34
C LEU A 81 1.48 3.81 -10.16
N ARG A 82 1.30 2.80 -11.01
CA ARG A 82 2.39 2.29 -11.86
C ARG A 82 2.98 3.38 -12.75
N LYS A 83 2.13 4.13 -13.45
CA LYS A 83 2.58 5.24 -14.32
C LYS A 83 3.35 6.31 -13.55
N THR A 84 2.91 6.63 -12.33
CA THR A 84 3.59 7.59 -11.47
C THR A 84 4.97 7.08 -11.03
N MET A 85 5.09 5.80 -10.67
CA MET A 85 6.38 5.19 -10.32
C MET A 85 7.34 5.09 -11.52
N GLU A 86 6.82 4.76 -12.71
CA GLU A 86 7.58 4.78 -13.96
C GLU A 86 8.13 6.18 -14.25
N GLY A 87 7.30 7.22 -14.11
CA GLY A 87 7.74 8.61 -14.24
C GLY A 87 8.87 8.98 -13.27
N TYR A 88 8.76 8.58 -12.00
CA TYR A 88 9.83 8.81 -11.02
C TYR A 88 11.13 8.06 -11.36
N LEU A 89 11.03 6.84 -11.88
CA LEU A 89 12.20 6.07 -12.34
C LEU A 89 12.88 6.75 -13.52
N ASP A 90 12.09 7.24 -14.48
CA ASP A 90 12.60 7.96 -15.65
C ASP A 90 13.29 9.26 -15.25
N ASP A 91 12.68 10.06 -14.36
CA ASP A 91 13.27 11.29 -13.83
C ASP A 91 14.59 10.99 -13.10
N TYR A 92 14.64 9.94 -12.28
CA TYR A 92 15.87 9.49 -11.62
C TYR A 92 16.94 9.09 -12.64
N ASN A 93 16.58 8.31 -13.65
CA ASN A 93 17.51 7.83 -14.67
C ASN A 93 18.08 8.95 -15.56
N GLN A 94 17.35 10.05 -15.74
CA GLN A 94 17.81 11.22 -16.49
C GLN A 94 18.93 11.99 -15.78
N VAL A 95 18.92 12.01 -14.43
CA VAL A 95 19.88 12.77 -13.63
C VAL A 95 20.98 11.90 -13.00
N SER A 96 20.79 10.58 -12.98
CA SER A 96 21.71 9.63 -12.35
C SER A 96 22.85 9.20 -13.27
N GLN A 97 24.06 9.08 -12.71
CA GLN A 97 25.22 8.48 -13.40
C GLN A 97 25.16 6.94 -13.42
N GLN A 98 24.23 6.33 -12.68
CA GLN A 98 23.99 4.89 -12.63
C GLN A 98 22.48 4.62 -12.81
N PRO A 99 22.01 4.52 -14.07
CA PRO A 99 20.60 4.30 -14.35
C PRO A 99 20.15 2.90 -13.94
N MET A 100 18.95 2.81 -13.35
CA MET A 100 18.31 1.57 -12.92
C MET A 100 17.28 1.11 -13.96
N LYS A 101 17.35 -0.16 -14.35
CA LYS A 101 16.37 -0.80 -15.25
C LYS A 101 15.38 -1.64 -14.45
N LEU A 102 14.55 -0.99 -13.66
CA LEU A 102 13.50 -1.65 -12.89
C LEU A 102 12.24 -1.77 -13.75
N VAL A 103 11.66 -2.98 -13.78
CA VAL A 103 10.34 -3.19 -14.38
C VAL A 103 9.31 -3.06 -13.27
N MET A 104 8.44 -2.05 -13.37
CA MET A 104 7.43 -1.76 -12.36
C MET A 104 6.26 -2.74 -12.47
N PHE A 105 6.34 -3.88 -11.77
CA PHE A 105 5.21 -4.77 -11.49
C PHE A 105 4.54 -4.35 -10.17
N LEU A 106 3.29 -4.78 -9.92
CA LEU A 106 2.60 -4.48 -8.65
C LEU A 106 3.29 -5.10 -7.42
N ASP A 107 4.14 -6.12 -7.61
CA ASP A 107 5.04 -6.66 -6.58
C ASP A 107 6.30 -5.83 -6.34
N ALA A 108 6.67 -5.02 -7.33
CA ALA A 108 7.83 -4.13 -7.27
C ALA A 108 7.44 -2.72 -6.78
N ILE A 109 6.14 -2.46 -6.56
CA ILE A 109 5.57 -1.23 -6.02
C ILE A 109 4.98 -1.53 -4.65
#